data_AF-A0A920NQ00-F1
#
_entry.id   AF-A0A920NQ00-F1
#
_cell.length_a   1.000
_cell.length_b   1.000
_cell.length_c   1.000
_cell.angle_alpha   90.00
_cell.angle_beta   90.00
_cell.angle_gamma   90.00
#
_symmetry.space_group_name_H-M   'P 1'
#
loop_
_entity.id
_entity.type
_entity.pdbx_description
1 polymer ?
#
loop_
_entity_poly.entity_id
_entity_poly.type
_entity_poly.pdbx_seq_one_letter_code
_entity_poly.pdbx_strand_id
1 'polypeptide(L)'
;MIERSEAAGGVIITASHNPIEWNGIKFVRSDGTFFTSVDCNNLFDLADRNKPIKDSKQPGMFFPDQNSILKHSIKIVELSTIDAKAIRDSNFKVVIDAVNGAGSTALPLLLEHLGCDIVKSTVKVMVNSIVARTLARSFRKVKKICY
;
A
#
# COMPACT_ATOMS: atom_id res chain seq x y z
N MET A 1 -3.85 7.22 -5.69
CA MET A 1 -3.43 8.11 -4.58
C MET A 1 -2.31 9.04 -4.99
N ILE A 2 -1.16 8.52 -5.46
CA ILE A 2 -0.04 9.35 -5.94
C ILE A 2 -0.45 10.19 -7.14
N GLU A 3 -1.10 9.58 -8.13
CA GLU A 3 -1.62 10.25 -9.34
C GLU A 3 -2.59 11.43 -9.08
N ARG A 4 -3.12 11.55 -7.85
CA ARG A 4 -4.06 12.61 -7.42
C ARG A 4 -3.45 13.50 -6.35
N SER A 5 -2.15 13.42 -6.17
CA SER A 5 -1.36 14.27 -5.29
C SER A 5 -0.31 15.00 -6.12
N GLU A 6 0.35 15.98 -5.52
CA GLU A 6 1.50 16.65 -6.14
C GLU A 6 2.82 15.90 -5.88
N ALA A 7 2.74 14.62 -5.50
CA ALA A 7 3.92 13.83 -5.18
C ALA A 7 4.69 13.45 -6.45
N ALA A 8 6.03 13.57 -6.40
CA ALA A 8 6.92 13.11 -7.46
C ALA A 8 6.93 11.57 -7.62
N GLY A 9 6.46 10.86 -6.61
CA GLY A 9 6.39 9.41 -6.57
C GLY A 9 6.02 8.94 -5.16
N GLY A 10 6.15 7.65 -4.91
CA GLY A 10 5.83 7.08 -3.61
C GLY A 10 6.70 5.89 -3.26
N VAL A 11 6.73 5.60 -1.97
CA VAL A 11 7.47 4.51 -1.38
C VAL A 11 6.50 3.66 -0.58
N ILE A 12 6.50 2.35 -0.83
CA ILE A 12 5.68 1.38 -0.12
C ILE A 12 6.60 0.47 0.68
N ILE A 13 6.39 0.43 1.99
CA ILE A 13 7.07 -0.51 2.88
C ILE A 13 6.25 -1.81 2.90
N THR A 14 6.76 -2.84 2.24
CA THR A 14 6.06 -4.13 2.14
C THR A 14 7.00 -5.25 1.71
N ALA A 15 6.76 -6.44 2.25
CA ALA A 15 7.32 -7.70 1.76
C ALA A 15 6.33 -8.46 0.85
N SER A 16 5.19 -7.84 0.49
CA SER A 16 4.11 -8.45 -0.27
C SER A 16 3.55 -9.72 0.40
N HIS A 17 4.03 -10.89 0.00
CA HIS A 17 3.61 -12.21 0.49
C HIS A 17 4.73 -12.96 1.21
N ASN A 18 5.92 -12.34 1.33
CA ASN A 18 7.04 -12.97 2.00
C ASN A 18 6.72 -13.22 3.48
N PRO A 19 7.34 -14.24 4.09
CA PRO A 19 7.22 -14.51 5.51
C PRO A 19 7.55 -13.29 6.39
N ILE A 20 7.04 -13.31 7.63
CA ILE A 20 7.05 -12.17 8.56
C ILE A 20 8.44 -11.59 8.85
N GLU A 21 9.51 -12.37 8.72
CA GLU A 21 10.88 -11.90 8.93
C GLU A 21 11.39 -10.96 7.81
N TRP A 22 10.70 -10.91 6.67
CA TRP A 22 11.09 -10.08 5.53
C TRP A 22 10.37 -8.73 5.55
N ASN A 23 11.08 -7.69 5.09
CA ASN A 23 10.47 -6.44 4.67
C ASN A 23 11.17 -5.91 3.42
N GLY A 24 10.55 -4.92 2.76
CA GLY A 24 11.04 -4.38 1.50
C GLY A 24 10.53 -2.98 1.24
N ILE A 25 11.09 -2.39 0.19
CA ILE A 25 10.75 -1.06 -0.29
C ILE A 25 10.38 -1.20 -1.76
N LYS A 26 9.14 -0.85 -2.12
CA LYS A 26 8.71 -0.72 -3.52
C LYS A 26 8.57 0.76 -3.86
N PHE A 27 8.95 1.12 -5.07
CA PHE A 27 8.88 2.50 -5.57
C PHE A 27 7.77 2.63 -6.60
N VAL A 28 7.05 3.75 -6.52
CA VAL A 28 5.91 4.07 -7.37
C VAL A 28 6.16 5.43 -8.02
N ARG A 29 5.89 5.53 -9.30
CA ARG A 29 6.01 6.74 -10.12
C ARG A 29 4.86 7.71 -9.81
N SER A 30 4.98 8.95 -10.28
CA SER A 30 3.96 9.99 -10.13
C SER A 30 2.61 9.61 -10.76
N ASP A 31 2.64 8.81 -11.83
CA ASP A 31 1.44 8.24 -12.49
C ASP A 31 0.75 7.12 -11.68
N GLY A 32 1.28 6.76 -10.51
CA GLY A 32 0.73 5.71 -9.65
C GLY A 32 1.12 4.28 -10.03
N THR A 33 1.94 4.10 -11.07
CA THR A 33 2.46 2.78 -11.48
C THR A 33 3.79 2.46 -10.80
N PHE A 34 4.16 1.18 -10.71
CA PHE A 34 5.46 0.79 -10.19
C PHE A 34 6.60 1.31 -11.08
N PHE A 35 7.79 1.44 -10.50
CA PHE A 35 9.00 1.67 -11.27
C PHE A 35 9.15 0.61 -12.36
N THR A 36 9.56 1.06 -13.55
CA THR A 36 9.96 0.18 -14.64
C THR A 36 11.35 -0.41 -14.40
N SER A 37 11.75 -1.38 -15.22
CA SER A 37 13.12 -1.91 -15.20
C SER A 37 14.18 -0.82 -15.38
N VAL A 38 13.91 0.16 -16.24
CA VAL A 38 14.80 1.32 -16.47
C VAL A 38 14.88 2.21 -15.22
N ASP A 39 13.75 2.51 -14.59
CA ASP A 39 13.72 3.30 -13.35
C ASP A 39 14.49 2.61 -12.22
N CYS A 40 14.33 1.29 -12.10
CA CYS A 40 15.02 0.47 -11.12
C CYS A 40 16.53 0.39 -11.36
N ASN A 41 16.98 0.23 -12.61
CA ASN A 41 18.41 0.26 -12.93
C ASN A 41 19.04 1.60 -12.58
N ASN A 42 18.37 2.71 -12.92
CA ASN A 42 18.83 4.05 -12.55
C ASN A 42 18.93 4.23 -11.03
N LEU A 43 17.95 3.72 -10.28
CA LEU A 43 17.97 3.74 -8.82
C LEU A 43 19.14 2.92 -8.25
N PHE A 44 19.39 1.72 -8.78
CA PHE A 44 20.48 0.88 -8.32
C PHE A 44 21.84 1.48 -8.66
N ASP A 45 22.02 2.05 -9.85
CA ASP A 45 23.24 2.77 -10.22
C ASP A 45 23.51 3.95 -9.28
N LEU A 46 22.47 4.70 -8.90
CA LEU A 46 22.59 5.80 -7.93
C LEU A 46 22.99 5.29 -6.55
N ALA A 47 22.37 4.20 -6.08
CA ALA A 47 22.67 3.61 -4.79
C ALA A 47 24.09 3.03 -4.75
N ASP A 48 24.50 2.30 -5.79
CA ASP A 48 25.79 1.60 -5.85
C ASP A 48 26.96 2.58 -6.05
N ARG A 49 26.74 3.76 -6.65
CA ARG A 49 27.72 4.85 -6.68
C ARG A 49 28.08 5.39 -5.30
N ASN A 50 27.23 5.17 -4.29
CA ASN A 50 27.43 5.55 -2.89
C ASN A 50 27.95 6.99 -2.70
N LYS A 51 27.47 7.92 -3.52
CA LYS A 51 27.88 9.32 -3.44
C LYS A 51 27.17 10.00 -2.27
N PRO A 52 27.89 10.76 -1.42
CA PRO A 52 27.25 11.50 -0.35
C PRO A 52 26.26 12.52 -0.92
N ILE A 53 25.02 12.44 -0.45
CA ILE A 53 23.99 13.44 -0.74
C ILE A 53 24.15 14.55 0.31
N LYS A 54 24.18 15.81 -0.14
CA LYS A 54 24.23 16.94 0.78
C LYS A 54 22.89 17.06 1.50
N ASP A 55 22.93 17.23 2.81
CA ASP A 55 21.74 17.51 3.59
C ASP A 55 21.08 18.81 3.12
N SER A 56 19.75 18.81 3.12
CA SER A 56 18.99 20.03 2.89
C SER A 56 19.24 21.00 4.05
N LYS A 57 19.44 22.29 3.72
CA LYS A 57 19.53 23.36 4.72
C LYS A 57 18.20 23.64 5.42
N GLN A 58 17.09 23.21 4.80
CA GLN A 58 15.73 23.42 5.29
C GLN A 58 15.05 22.07 5.54
N PRO A 59 14.40 21.88 6.69
CA PRO A 59 13.63 20.67 6.95
C PRO A 59 12.42 20.58 6.00
N GLY A 60 12.07 19.36 5.61
CA GLY A 60 10.83 19.10 4.86
C GLY A 60 9.59 19.21 5.74
N MET A 61 8.42 19.23 5.11
CA MET A 61 7.12 19.17 5.79
C MET A 61 6.56 17.75 5.76
N PHE A 62 5.83 17.38 6.81
CA PHE A 62 5.17 16.07 6.93
C PHE A 62 3.67 16.26 7.15
N PHE A 63 2.86 15.66 6.27
CA PHE A 63 1.41 15.73 6.33
C PHE A 63 0.84 14.31 6.29
N PRO A 64 0.43 13.72 7.44
CA PRO A 64 -0.16 12.40 7.46
C PRO A 64 -1.56 12.43 6.83
N ASP A 65 -1.83 11.59 5.83
CA ASP A 65 -3.18 11.38 5.31
C ASP A 65 -3.89 10.28 6.09
N GLN A 66 -4.96 10.63 6.79
CA GLN A 66 -5.76 9.69 7.57
C GLN A 66 -6.92 9.07 6.77
N ASN A 67 -7.22 9.59 5.58
CA ASN A 67 -8.39 9.21 4.80
C ASN A 67 -8.04 8.45 3.51
N SER A 68 -6.79 8.02 3.36
CA SER A 68 -6.29 7.33 2.18
C SER A 68 -7.12 6.11 1.77
N ILE A 69 -7.54 5.27 2.73
CA ILE A 69 -8.36 4.07 2.46
C ILE A 69 -9.75 4.46 1.98
N LEU A 70 -10.39 5.45 2.62
CA LEU A 70 -11.71 5.94 2.21
C LEU A 70 -11.68 6.55 0.80
N LYS A 71 -10.71 7.43 0.53
CA LYS A 71 -10.49 8.04 -0.79
C LYS A 71 -10.30 6.97 -1.87
N HIS A 72 -9.52 5.94 -1.57
CA HIS A 72 -9.30 4.82 -2.50
C HIS A 72 -10.56 4.00 -2.73
N SER A 73 -11.32 3.70 -1.68
CA SER A 73 -12.58 2.95 -1.77
C SER A 73 -13.62 3.68 -2.62
N ILE A 74 -13.85 4.97 -2.37
CA ILE A 74 -14.77 5.80 -3.17
C ILE A 74 -14.35 5.75 -4.64
N LYS A 75 -13.04 5.88 -4.91
CA LYS A 75 -12.55 5.91 -6.27
C LYS A 75 -12.79 4.60 -7.02
N ILE A 76 -12.67 3.45 -6.36
CA ILE A 76 -12.98 2.15 -6.96
C ILE A 76 -14.47 2.05 -7.31
N VAL A 77 -15.34 2.46 -6.39
CA VAL A 77 -16.80 2.43 -6.61
C VAL A 77 -17.23 3.33 -7.76
N GLU A 78 -16.52 4.44 -7.99
CA GLU A 78 -16.76 5.38 -9.09
C GLU A 78 -16.16 4.95 -10.45
N LEU A 79 -15.44 3.82 -10.53
CA LEU A 79 -14.92 3.35 -11.81
C LEU A 79 -16.07 2.98 -12.74
N SER A 80 -16.03 3.48 -13.98
CA SER A 80 -17.07 3.22 -14.99
C SER A 80 -17.22 1.73 -15.34
N THR A 81 -16.22 0.92 -15.04
CA THR A 81 -16.23 -0.53 -15.23
C THR A 81 -16.88 -1.29 -14.06
N ILE A 82 -17.24 -0.61 -12.98
CA ILE A 82 -17.88 -1.20 -11.79
C ILE A 82 -19.37 -0.82 -11.77
N ASP A 83 -20.24 -1.81 -11.94
CA ASP A 83 -21.68 -1.63 -11.76
C ASP A 83 -22.06 -1.80 -10.28
N ALA A 84 -21.91 -0.71 -9.51
CA ALA A 84 -22.22 -0.70 -8.09
C ALA A 84 -23.71 -0.98 -7.80
N LYS A 85 -24.61 -0.70 -8.74
CA LYS A 85 -26.04 -0.98 -8.57
C LYS A 85 -26.30 -2.48 -8.70
N ALA A 86 -25.79 -3.13 -9.74
CA ALA A 86 -25.94 -4.56 -9.92
C ALA A 86 -25.33 -5.36 -8.76
N ILE A 87 -24.18 -4.94 -8.24
CA ILE A 87 -23.54 -5.57 -7.07
C ILE A 87 -24.44 -5.47 -5.84
N ARG A 88 -24.98 -4.28 -5.56
CA ARG A 88 -25.89 -4.05 -4.42
C ARG A 88 -27.19 -4.86 -4.55
N ASP A 89 -27.80 -4.85 -5.73
CA ASP A 89 -29.05 -5.56 -5.99
C ASP A 89 -28.89 -7.09 -5.87
N SER A 90 -27.66 -7.59 -6.04
CA SER A 90 -27.34 -9.02 -5.89
C SER A 90 -27.30 -9.49 -4.44
N ASN A 91 -27.24 -8.59 -3.45
CA ASN A 91 -27.19 -8.90 -2.01
C ASN A 91 -26.13 -9.96 -1.66
N PHE A 92 -24.91 -9.79 -2.18
CA PHE A 92 -23.84 -10.75 -1.96
C PHE A 92 -23.48 -10.88 -0.48
N LYS A 93 -23.38 -12.13 -0.01
CA LYS A 93 -22.73 -12.48 1.26
C LYS A 93 -21.29 -12.89 0.98
N VAL A 94 -20.34 -12.12 1.51
CA VAL A 94 -18.91 -12.25 1.20
C VAL A 94 -18.13 -12.65 2.44
N VAL A 95 -17.31 -13.69 2.33
CA VAL A 95 -16.31 -14.05 3.34
C VAL A 95 -14.95 -13.45 2.93
N ILE A 96 -14.28 -12.79 3.87
CA ILE A 96 -12.94 -12.21 3.64
C ILE A 96 -11.92 -12.89 4.55
N ASP A 97 -10.84 -13.39 3.93
CA ASP A 97 -9.59 -13.70 4.60
C ASP A 97 -8.49 -12.77 4.08
N ALA A 98 -8.05 -11.83 4.92
CA ALA A 98 -7.01 -10.88 4.60
C ALA A 98 -5.62 -11.30 5.11
N VAL A 99 -5.48 -12.49 5.71
CA VAL A 99 -4.20 -13.04 6.21
C VAL A 99 -3.44 -12.04 7.11
N ASN A 100 -4.17 -11.26 7.92
CA ASN A 100 -3.63 -10.18 8.75
C ASN A 100 -2.84 -9.08 7.99
N GLY A 101 -3.00 -8.99 6.68
CA GLY A 101 -2.38 -7.97 5.84
C GLY A 101 -3.18 -6.66 5.76
N ALA A 102 -2.66 -5.67 5.02
CA ALA A 102 -3.28 -4.35 4.89
C ALA A 102 -4.73 -4.37 4.34
N GLY A 103 -5.09 -5.42 3.60
CA GLY A 103 -6.45 -5.64 3.11
C GLY A 103 -7.49 -5.83 4.23
N SER A 104 -7.09 -6.18 5.45
CA SER A 104 -8.01 -6.41 6.57
C SER A 104 -8.81 -5.17 6.96
N THR A 105 -8.29 -3.98 6.63
CA THR A 105 -8.97 -2.70 6.86
C THR A 105 -9.64 -2.19 5.59
N ALA A 106 -8.97 -2.29 4.43
CA ALA A 106 -9.45 -1.71 3.19
C ALA A 106 -10.61 -2.50 2.54
N LEU A 107 -10.54 -3.83 2.53
CA LEU A 107 -11.54 -4.67 1.85
C LEU A 107 -12.93 -4.59 2.52
N PRO A 108 -13.06 -4.63 3.86
CA PRO A 108 -14.36 -4.47 4.48
C PRO A 108 -15.05 -3.16 4.11
N LEU A 109 -14.31 -2.04 4.17
CA LEU A 109 -14.86 -0.73 3.83
C LEU A 109 -15.35 -0.67 2.37
N LEU A 110 -14.57 -1.23 1.43
CA LEU A 110 -14.94 -1.27 0.02
C LEU A 110 -16.21 -2.09 -0.22
N LEU A 111 -16.29 -3.28 0.37
CA LEU A 111 -17.43 -4.17 0.21
C LEU A 111 -18.69 -3.62 0.89
N GLU A 112 -18.55 -2.92 2.02
CA GLU A 112 -19.64 -2.18 2.66
C GLU A 112 -20.18 -1.07 1.72
N HIS A 113 -19.30 -0.28 1.07
CA HIS A 113 -19.74 0.73 0.08
C HIS A 113 -20.42 0.14 -1.16
N LEU A 114 -20.05 -1.08 -1.55
CA LEU A 114 -20.68 -1.82 -2.64
C LEU A 114 -22.01 -2.48 -2.22
N GLY A 115 -22.37 -2.43 -0.93
CA GLY A 115 -23.64 -2.97 -0.41
C GLY A 115 -23.62 -4.48 -0.14
N CYS A 116 -22.45 -5.07 0.09
CA CYS A 116 -22.32 -6.49 0.42
C CYS A 116 -22.48 -6.75 1.93
N ASP A 117 -23.03 -7.90 2.29
CA ASP A 117 -23.02 -8.44 3.64
C ASP A 117 -21.71 -9.18 3.90
N ILE A 118 -20.95 -8.77 4.93
CA ILE A 118 -19.59 -9.28 5.15
C ILE A 118 -19.51 -10.17 6.39
N VAL A 119 -18.97 -11.38 6.21
CA VAL A 119 -18.53 -12.25 7.30
C VAL A 119 -17.00 -12.19 7.38
N LYS A 120 -16.49 -11.54 8.43
CA LYS A 120 -15.04 -11.39 8.66
C LYS A 120 -14.50 -12.68 9.29
N SER A 121 -13.65 -13.42 8.58
CA SER A 121 -13.02 -14.64 9.11
C SER A 121 -11.77 -14.37 9.96
N THR A 122 -11.36 -13.11 10.07
CA THR A 122 -10.06 -12.74 10.68
C THR A 122 -10.17 -12.49 12.18
N VAL A 123 -9.33 -13.19 12.97
CA VAL A 123 -9.09 -12.92 14.39
C VAL A 123 -8.62 -11.48 14.56
N LYS A 124 -9.30 -10.72 15.41
CA LYS A 124 -9.05 -9.31 15.69
C LYS A 124 -7.67 -9.13 16.34
N VAL A 125 -6.60 -8.98 15.55
CA VAL A 125 -5.27 -8.61 16.06
C VAL A 125 -5.00 -7.14 15.71
N MET A 126 -4.63 -6.34 16.71
CA MET A 126 -4.14 -4.98 16.51
C MET A 126 -2.94 -4.98 15.55
N VAL A 127 -3.19 -4.54 14.30
CA VAL A 127 -2.18 -4.31 13.24
C VAL A 127 -0.99 -3.47 13.77
N ASN A 128 -1.23 -2.62 14.77
CA ASN A 128 -0.22 -1.72 15.34
C ASN A 128 0.96 -2.40 16.06
N SER A 129 0.83 -3.61 16.58
CA SER A 129 1.87 -4.17 17.48
C SER A 129 2.91 -5.05 16.79
N ILE A 130 2.55 -5.73 15.70
CA ILE A 130 3.43 -6.70 15.04
C ILE A 130 4.27 -6.04 13.95
N VAL A 131 3.67 -5.21 13.09
CA VAL A 131 4.39 -4.54 12.00
C VAL A 131 5.42 -3.54 12.52
N ALA A 132 5.08 -2.76 13.56
CA ALA A 132 6.00 -1.80 14.17
C ALA A 132 7.20 -2.48 14.88
N ARG A 133 6.97 -3.59 15.59
CA ARG A 133 8.05 -4.36 16.25
C ARG A 133 8.95 -5.09 15.24
N THR A 134 8.40 -5.46 14.10
CA THR A 134 9.12 -6.16 13.03
C THR A 134 9.96 -5.17 12.20
N LEU A 135 9.46 -3.96 11.91
CA LEU A 135 10.24 -2.91 11.24
C LEU A 135 11.58 -2.59 11.92
N ALA A 136 11.62 -2.52 13.26
CA ALA A 136 12.86 -2.28 14.00
C ALA A 136 13.87 -3.44 13.94
N ARG A 137 13.42 -4.68 13.62
CA ARG A 137 14.27 -5.89 13.57
C ARG A 137 14.56 -6.39 12.14
N SER A 138 13.70 -6.10 11.18
CA SER A 138 13.70 -6.69 9.83
C SER A 138 14.55 -5.98 8.79
N PHE A 139 15.20 -4.86 9.12
CA PHE A 139 16.24 -4.30 8.25
C PHE A 139 17.46 -5.23 8.08
N ARG A 140 17.54 -6.34 8.83
CA ARG A 140 18.57 -7.39 8.64
C ARG A 140 18.34 -8.27 7.40
N LYS A 141 17.11 -8.34 6.87
CA LYS A 141 16.76 -9.13 5.67
C LYS A 141 15.87 -8.30 4.74
N VAL A 142 16.49 -7.33 4.07
CA VAL A 142 15.86 -6.57 2.99
C VAL A 142 16.26 -7.21 1.67
N LYS A 143 15.28 -7.65 0.89
CA LYS A 143 15.52 -8.10 -0.49
C LYS A 143 15.39 -6.88 -1.41
N LYS A 144 16.37 -6.65 -2.29
CA LYS A 144 16.19 -5.74 -3.43
C LYS A 144 15.10 -6.36 -4.31
N ILE A 145 13.89 -5.80 -4.26
CA ILE A 145 12.75 -6.25 -5.09
C ILE A 145 12.37 -5.06 -5.97
N CYS A 146 12.92 -5.05 -7.17
CA CYS A 146 12.44 -4.27 -8.30
C CYS A 146 11.91 -5.26 -9.33
N TYR A 147 10.77 -4.96 -9.92
CA TYR A 147 10.16 -5.77 -10.98
C TYR A 147 10.64 -5.30 -12.35
#